data_AF-A0A923FXF6-F1
#
_entry.id   AF-A0A923FXF6-F1
#
_cell.length_a   1.000
_cell.length_b   1.000
_cell.length_c   1.000
_cell.angle_alpha   90.00
_cell.angle_beta   90.00
_cell.angle_gamma   90.00
#
_symmetry.space_group_name_H-M   'P 1'
#
loop_
_entity.id
_entity.type
_entity.pdbx_description
1 polymer ?
#
loop_
_entity_poly.entity_id
_entity_poly.type
_entity_poly.pdbx_seq_one_letter_code
_entity_poly.pdbx_strand_id
1 'polypeptide(L)'
;MNDPQILALCPSSPQGCWSIDHRCFKGRCEQTLHLATLVLGGRVLAAQWLYKPAIGLRHQSPCSILVTRSGYQQVVTLLGRIEYGVYA
;
A
#
# COMPACT_ATOMS: atom_id res chain seq x y z
N MET A 1 -8.58 36.90 9.46
CA MET A 1 -8.31 35.48 9.80
C MET A 1 -7.97 34.83 8.47
N ASN A 2 -6.68 34.68 8.17
CA ASN A 2 -6.22 34.21 6.86
C ASN A 2 -6.24 32.68 6.86
N ASP A 3 -7.14 32.09 6.07
CA ASP A 3 -7.08 30.69 5.68
C ASP A 3 -5.71 30.40 5.03
N PRO A 4 -4.93 29.42 5.52
CA PRO A 4 -3.79 28.95 4.76
C PRO A 4 -4.34 28.20 3.55
N GLN A 5 -4.49 28.89 2.43
CA GLN A 5 -4.66 28.26 1.13
C GLN A 5 -3.45 27.36 0.91
N ILE A 6 -3.67 26.04 0.95
CA ILE A 6 -2.66 25.05 0.60
C ILE A 6 -2.36 25.23 -0.89
N LEU A 7 -1.40 26.10 -1.18
CA LEU A 7 -0.89 26.35 -2.51
C LEU A 7 -0.11 25.12 -2.98
N ALA A 8 -0.64 24.51 -4.04
CA ALA A 8 0.00 23.52 -4.90
C ALA A 8 0.33 22.16 -4.27
N LEU A 9 -0.47 21.16 -4.65
CA LEU A 9 0.04 19.80 -4.84
C LEU A 9 1.24 19.88 -5.81
N CYS A 10 2.44 19.63 -5.30
CA CYS A 10 3.64 19.47 -6.11
C CYS A 10 3.39 18.33 -7.12
N PRO A 11 3.18 18.59 -8.42
CA PRO A 11 2.70 17.58 -9.37
C PRO A 11 3.75 16.49 -9.65
N SER A 12 4.98 16.70 -9.21
CA SER A 12 6.12 15.89 -9.57
C SER A 12 7.32 16.25 -8.69
N SER A 13 7.22 15.99 -7.38
CA SER A 13 8.43 16.00 -6.54
C SER A 13 9.38 14.92 -7.08
N PRO A 14 10.60 15.29 -7.53
CA PRO A 14 11.62 14.30 -7.85
C PRO A 14 11.82 13.41 -6.62
N GLN A 15 11.97 12.10 -6.82
CA GLN A 15 12.09 11.14 -5.71
C GLN A 15 13.18 11.52 -4.68
N GLY A 16 14.13 12.39 -5.06
CA GLY A 16 15.16 12.96 -4.19
C GLY A 16 14.66 13.87 -3.05
N CYS A 17 13.46 14.46 -3.13
CA CYS A 17 12.95 15.35 -2.07
C CYS A 17 12.26 14.62 -0.90
N TRP A 18 12.03 13.31 -1.04
CA TRP A 18 11.37 12.52 0.00
C TRP A 18 12.38 11.87 0.94
N SER A 19 11.97 11.64 2.20
CA SER A 19 12.78 10.83 3.11
C SER A 19 12.96 9.42 2.55
N ILE A 20 14.03 8.75 2.98
CA ILE A 20 14.28 7.35 2.64
C ILE A 20 13.07 6.47 2.99
N ASP A 21 12.42 6.74 4.12
CA ASP A 21 11.25 6.00 4.60
C ASP A 21 10.06 6.18 3.66
N HIS A 22 9.80 7.40 3.21
CA HIS A 22 8.70 7.68 2.29
C HIS A 22 8.95 7.04 0.92
N ARG A 23 10.20 7.05 0.42
CA ARG A 23 10.56 6.30 -0.79
C ARG A 23 10.34 4.80 -0.63
N CYS A 24 10.74 4.22 0.50
CA CYS A 24 10.54 2.80 0.80
C CYS A 24 9.06 2.44 0.86
N PHE A 25 8.27 3.27 1.54
CA PHE A 25 6.82 3.10 1.63
C PHE A 25 6.18 3.11 0.23
N LYS A 26 6.51 4.11 -0.59
CA LYS A 26 5.96 4.24 -1.95
C LYS A 26 6.31 3.03 -2.82
N GLY A 27 7.57 2.58 -2.78
CA GLY A 27 8.00 1.39 -3.51
C GLY A 27 7.29 0.12 -3.05
N ARG A 28 7.09 -0.06 -1.74
CA ARG A 28 6.31 -1.19 -1.20
C ARG A 28 4.84 -1.14 -1.64
N CYS A 29 4.21 0.04 -1.65
CA CYS A 29 2.84 0.20 -2.15
C CYS A 29 2.72 -0.19 -3.63
N GLU A 30 3.67 0.25 -4.47
CA GLU A 30 3.71 -0.12 -5.89
C GLU A 30 3.90 -1.62 -6.09
N GLN A 31 4.83 -2.24 -5.34
CA GLN A 31 5.07 -3.68 -5.38
C GLN A 31 3.85 -4.49 -4.91
N THR A 32 3.25 -4.12 -3.78
CA THR A 32 2.05 -4.76 -3.25
C THR A 32 0.88 -4.62 -4.23
N LEU A 33 0.68 -3.46 -4.85
CA LEU A 33 -0.38 -3.27 -5.83
C LEU A 33 -0.18 -4.20 -7.04
N HIS A 34 1.06 -4.37 -7.51
CA HIS A 34 1.38 -5.27 -8.60
C HIS A 34 1.08 -6.73 -8.22
N LEU A 35 1.57 -7.20 -7.07
CA LEU A 35 1.30 -8.55 -6.57
C LEU A 35 -0.19 -8.81 -6.37
N ALA A 36 -0.90 -7.87 -5.73
CA ALA A 36 -2.34 -7.98 -5.52
C ALA A 36 -3.12 -7.97 -6.85
N THR A 37 -2.61 -7.32 -7.90
CA THR A 37 -3.23 -7.36 -9.23
C THR A 37 -3.15 -8.75 -9.83
N LEU A 38 -2.04 -9.46 -9.64
CA LEU A 38 -1.87 -10.85 -10.09
C LEU A 38 -2.79 -11.80 -9.30
N VAL A 39 -2.81 -11.68 -7.98
CA VAL A 39 -3.57 -12.57 -7.08
C VAL A 39 -5.09 -12.34 -7.19
N LEU A 40 -5.53 -11.08 -7.25
CA LEU A 40 -6.96 -10.73 -7.24
C LEU A 40 -7.55 -10.58 -8.65
N GLY A 41 -6.74 -10.77 -9.70
CA GLY A 41 -7.20 -10.77 -11.09
C GLY A 41 -7.54 -9.40 -11.68
N GLY A 42 -7.16 -8.30 -11.03
CA GLY A 42 -7.42 -6.96 -11.58
C GLY A 42 -6.89 -5.81 -10.75
N ARG A 43 -6.43 -4.75 -11.44
CA ARG A 43 -5.85 -3.56 -10.79
C ARG A 43 -6.85 -2.80 -9.93
N VAL A 44 -8.11 -2.75 -10.33
CA VAL A 44 -9.18 -2.11 -9.56
C VAL A 44 -9.42 -2.85 -8.25
N LEU A 45 -9.50 -4.18 -8.28
CA LEU A 45 -9.66 -5.03 -7.10
C LEU A 45 -8.43 -4.92 -6.19
N ALA A 46 -7.23 -4.93 -6.75
CA ALA A 46 -5.99 -4.74 -6.01
C ALA A 46 -5.92 -3.39 -5.30
N ALA A 47 -6.28 -2.30 -5.99
CA ALA A 47 -6.33 -0.98 -5.39
C ALA A 47 -7.36 -0.94 -4.25
N GLN A 48 -8.57 -1.46 -4.46
CA GLN A 48 -9.59 -1.50 -3.42
C GLN A 48 -9.14 -2.32 -2.20
N TRP A 49 -8.53 -3.49 -2.43
CA TRP A 49 -8.00 -4.34 -1.38
C TRP A 49 -6.90 -3.65 -0.57
N LEU A 50 -6.00 -2.91 -1.23
CA LEU A 50 -4.89 -2.19 -0.59
C LEU A 50 -5.36 -1.18 0.49
N TYR A 51 -6.55 -0.59 0.32
CA TYR A 51 -7.11 0.39 1.25
C TYR A 51 -8.19 -0.17 2.18
N LYS A 52 -8.62 -1.43 2.00
CA LYS A 52 -9.63 -2.06 2.86
C LYS A 52 -8.98 -2.82 4.01
N PRO A 53 -9.57 -2.79 5.22
CA PRO A 53 -9.17 -3.67 6.31
C PRO A 53 -9.18 -5.14 5.88
N ALA A 54 -8.09 -5.86 6.16
CA ALA A 54 -8.02 -7.30 5.92
C ALA A 54 -7.98 -8.06 7.25
N ILE A 55 -8.77 -9.13 7.36
CA ILE A 55 -8.88 -9.93 8.61
C ILE A 55 -7.50 -10.52 8.97
N GLY A 56 -6.81 -11.11 7.99
CA GLY A 56 -5.44 -11.64 8.16
C GLY A 56 -4.36 -10.61 8.50
N LEU A 57 -4.69 -9.32 8.49
CA LEU A 57 -3.83 -8.22 8.95
C LEU A 57 -4.34 -7.59 10.25
N ARG A 58 -5.08 -8.35 11.08
CA ARG A 58 -5.66 -7.84 12.35
C ARG A 58 -6.56 -6.62 12.11
N HIS A 59 -7.36 -6.66 11.04
CA HIS A 59 -8.22 -5.56 10.61
C HIS A 59 -7.49 -4.25 10.25
N GLN A 60 -6.18 -4.30 10.01
CA GLN A 60 -5.44 -3.17 9.45
C GLN A 60 -5.56 -3.17 7.93
N SER A 61 -5.62 -1.99 7.32
CA SER A 61 -5.52 -1.88 5.87
C SER A 61 -4.08 -2.16 5.44
N PRO A 62 -3.86 -2.88 4.32
CA PRO A 62 -2.51 -3.14 3.82
C PRO A 62 -1.67 -1.87 3.72
N CYS A 63 -2.21 -0.79 3.14
CA CYS A 63 -1.48 0.48 3.01
C CYS A 63 -0.97 1.05 4.34
N SER A 64 -1.69 0.88 5.45
CA SER A 64 -1.28 1.43 6.74
C SER A 64 -0.03 0.75 7.31
N ILE A 65 0.20 -0.53 7.01
CA ILE A 65 1.30 -1.31 7.58
C ILE A 65 2.55 -1.35 6.69
N LEU A 66 2.42 -0.97 5.40
CA LEU A 66 3.52 -0.94 4.43
C LEU A 66 4.64 0.04 4.79
N VAL A 67 4.42 0.94 5.75
CA VAL A 67 5.46 1.83 6.30
C VAL A 67 6.63 1.04 6.88
N THR A 68 6.39 -0.17 7.40
CA THR A 68 7.43 -1.04 7.96
C THR A 68 7.78 -2.20 7.04
N ARG A 69 9.03 -2.69 7.12
CA ARG A 69 9.46 -3.89 6.38
C ARG A 69 8.68 -5.14 6.82
N SER A 70 8.44 -5.28 8.13
CA SER A 70 7.66 -6.38 8.69
C SER A 70 6.21 -6.34 8.25
N GLY A 71 5.60 -5.16 8.16
CA GLY A 71 4.26 -4.98 7.59
C GLY A 71 4.20 -5.41 6.13
N TYR A 72 5.18 -5.01 5.31
CA TYR A 72 5.27 -5.49 3.92
C TYR A 72 5.35 -7.02 3.82
N GLN A 73 6.17 -7.67 4.66
CA GLN A 73 6.25 -9.13 4.68
C GLN A 73 4.90 -9.78 5.04
N GLN A 74 4.18 -9.25 6.03
CA GLN A 74 2.85 -9.73 6.40
C GLN A 74 1.85 -9.63 5.23
N VAL A 75 1.86 -8.50 4.51
CA VAL A 75 0.99 -8.29 3.34
C VAL A 75 1.32 -9.28 2.22
N VAL A 76 2.59 -9.47 1.90
CA VAL A 76 3.03 -10.41 0.85
C VAL A 76 2.68 -11.85 1.23
N THR A 77 2.90 -12.24 2.48
CA THR A 77 2.49 -13.56 2.98
C THR A 77 0.98 -13.75 2.88
N LEU A 78 0.17 -12.75 3.25
CA LEU A 78 -1.27 -12.84 3.11
C LEU A 78 -1.70 -12.98 1.65
N LEU A 79 -1.12 -12.19 0.73
CA LEU A 79 -1.41 -12.32 -0.71
C LEU A 79 -1.07 -13.72 -1.23
N GLY A 80 0.06 -14.29 -0.83
CA GLY A 80 0.40 -15.68 -1.17
C GLY A 80 -0.63 -16.68 -0.63
N ARG A 81 -1.13 -16.49 0.61
CA ARG A 81 -2.20 -17.35 1.14
C ARG A 81 -3.51 -17.22 0.35
N ILE A 82 -3.86 -16.00 -0.06
CA ILE A 82 -5.06 -15.73 -0.87
C ILE A 82 -4.95 -16.41 -2.25
N GLU A 83 -3.77 -16.41 -2.87
CA GLU A 83 -3.51 -17.09 -4.15
C GLU A 83 -3.83 -18.60 -4.08
N TYR A 84 -3.55 -19.24 -2.94
CA TYR A 84 -3.90 -20.65 -2.68
C TYR A 84 -5.29 -20.85 -2.06
N GLY A 85 -6.15 -19.83 -2.05
CA GLY A 85 -7.53 -19.92 -1.55
C GLY A 85 -7.68 -19.88 -0.02
N VAL A 86 -6.60 -19.57 0.71
CA VAL A 86 -6.63 -19.47 2.18
C VAL A 86 -6.85 -18.01 2.59
N TYR A 87 -8.10 -17.67 2.87
CA TYR A 87 -8.47 -16.38 3.46
C TYR A 87 -8.65 -16.57 4.98
N ALA A 88 -7.72 -16.02 5.77
CA ALA A 88 -7.82 -16.00 7.24
C ALA A 88 -7.67 -14.56 7.74
#